data_AF-A0A9W6U7C6-F1
#
_entry.id   AF-A0A9W6U7C6-F1
#
_cell.length_a   1.000
_cell.length_b   1.000
_cell.length_c   1.000
_cell.angle_alpha   90.00
_cell.angle_beta   90.00
_cell.angle_gamma   90.00
#
_symmetry.space_group_name_H-M   'P 1'
#
loop_
_entity.id
_entity.type
_entity.pdbx_description
1 polymer ?
#
loop_
_entity_poly.entity_id
_entity_poly.type
_entity_poly.pdbx_seq_one_letter_code
_entity_poly.pdbx_strand_id
1 'polypeptide(L)'
;MEESFSGTRISITGDKVHFPLPRGYFADVQVSEEQTQEYCDVVSRRLDATLAEEKCRNERLANGLPSLNPRDWKSVRSFDGLQLFRRRHRGRSTAELATEEEFPQAMGAVTNGQPSVVAIGHIPGSIEVLYGFAGTTDEETRTTMSFQLKRPDAAVLHTEFATPGDPLHFFGLKWLYGARSIGAPRDLCCLQAMVAIASAKSMLINI
;
A
#
# COMPACT_ATOMS: atom_id res chain seq x y z
N MET A 1 37.09 18.87 -2.39
CA MET A 1 37.39 17.59 -1.73
C MET A 1 36.30 16.65 -2.24
N GLU A 2 36.58 16.01 -3.37
CA GLU A 2 35.64 15.11 -4.05
C GLU A 2 35.82 13.72 -3.46
N GLU A 3 34.82 13.23 -2.74
CA GLU A 3 34.81 11.85 -2.26
C GLU A 3 34.27 10.94 -3.37
N SER A 4 35.15 10.08 -3.86
CA SER A 4 34.86 9.06 -4.84
C SER A 4 34.20 7.86 -4.16
N PHE A 5 32.88 7.70 -4.38
CA PHE A 5 32.18 6.49 -4.01
C PHE A 5 32.62 5.33 -4.90
N SER A 6 33.56 4.52 -4.40
CA SER A 6 33.94 3.23 -4.97
C SER A 6 32.88 2.16 -4.66
N GLY A 7 31.70 2.31 -5.25
CA GLY A 7 30.75 1.21 -5.35
C GLY A 7 31.20 0.28 -6.46
N THR A 8 31.58 -0.96 -6.12
CA THR A 8 31.82 -2.03 -7.09
C THR A 8 30.56 -2.19 -7.94
N ARG A 9 30.58 -1.68 -9.17
CA ARG A 9 29.53 -1.96 -10.16
C ARG A 9 29.60 -3.45 -10.48
N ILE A 10 28.65 -4.21 -9.95
CA ILE A 10 28.35 -5.54 -10.46
C ILE A 10 27.91 -5.34 -11.90
N SER A 11 28.80 -5.65 -12.84
CA SER A 11 28.52 -5.67 -14.26
C SER A 11 27.65 -6.88 -14.54
N ILE A 12 26.32 -6.71 -14.46
CA ILE A 12 25.38 -7.74 -14.90
C ILE A 12 25.37 -7.71 -16.44
N THR A 13 26.28 -8.48 -17.04
CA THR A 13 26.13 -8.97 -18.41
C THR A 13 24.74 -9.58 -18.53
N GLY A 14 24.00 -9.26 -19.59
CA GLY A 14 22.56 -9.49 -19.75
C GLY A 14 22.09 -10.95 -19.65
N ASP A 15 22.16 -11.50 -18.45
CA ASP A 15 21.54 -12.76 -18.09
C ASP A 15 20.06 -12.53 -17.88
N LYS A 16 19.28 -13.40 -18.52
CA LYS A 16 17.83 -13.42 -18.40
C LYS A 16 17.50 -13.73 -16.93
N VAL A 17 17.02 -12.73 -16.20
CA VAL A 17 16.62 -12.90 -14.79
C VAL A 17 15.50 -13.95 -14.71
N HIS A 18 15.73 -14.99 -13.92
CA HIS A 18 14.80 -16.08 -13.69
C HIS A 18 14.12 -15.91 -12.32
N PHE A 19 12.79 -16.10 -12.29
CA PHE A 19 11.98 -16.02 -11.08
C PHE A 19 11.53 -17.43 -10.64
N PRO A 20 11.47 -17.72 -9.33
CA PRO A 20 11.82 -16.82 -8.23
C PRO A 20 13.33 -16.55 -8.18
N LEU A 21 13.69 -15.37 -7.68
CA LEU A 21 15.07 -14.96 -7.48
C LEU A 21 15.75 -15.91 -6.48
N PRO A 22 17.08 -16.14 -6.62
CA PRO A 22 17.84 -16.87 -5.62
C PRO A 22 17.72 -16.25 -4.22
N ARG A 23 17.82 -17.08 -3.17
CA ARG A 23 17.91 -16.58 -1.79
C ARG A 23 19.12 -15.65 -1.63
N GLY A 24 18.91 -14.51 -0.97
CA GLY A 24 19.96 -13.50 -0.79
C GLY A 24 20.31 -12.74 -2.08
N TYR A 25 19.42 -12.73 -3.09
CA TYR A 25 19.61 -11.92 -4.30
C TYR A 25 19.72 -10.43 -3.98
N PHE A 26 18.90 -9.96 -3.03
CA PHE A 26 19.07 -8.65 -2.44
C PHE A 26 20.13 -8.75 -1.34
N ALA A 27 21.11 -7.84 -1.38
CA ALA A 27 22.01 -7.64 -0.25
C ALA A 27 21.20 -7.23 0.99
N ASP A 28 21.79 -7.41 2.16
CA ASP A 28 21.18 -6.98 3.42
C ASP A 28 20.89 -5.47 3.38
N VAL A 29 19.61 -5.11 3.31
CA VAL A 29 19.18 -3.73 3.12
C VAL A 29 19.21 -3.04 4.47
N GLN A 30 20.26 -2.26 4.68
CA GLN A 30 20.42 -1.42 5.86
C GLN A 30 19.57 -0.16 5.71
N VAL A 31 18.63 0.04 6.64
CA VAL A 31 17.82 1.26 6.75
C VAL A 31 18.46 2.14 7.82
N SER A 32 18.88 3.34 7.44
CA SER A 32 19.46 4.29 8.40
C SER A 32 18.39 4.91 9.29
N GLU A 33 18.81 5.51 10.41
CA GLU A 33 17.88 6.22 11.31
C GLU A 33 17.15 7.36 10.59
N GLU A 34 17.82 8.07 9.67
CA GLU A 34 17.17 9.10 8.86
C GLU A 34 16.10 8.52 7.92
N GLN A 35 16.37 7.35 7.32
CA GLN A 35 15.39 6.67 6.47
C GLN A 35 14.21 6.14 7.27
N THR A 36 14.44 5.57 8.45
CA THR A 36 13.37 5.17 9.38
C THR A 36 12.49 6.37 9.72
N GLN A 37 13.07 7.53 10.02
CA GLN A 37 12.28 8.74 10.28
C GLN A 37 11.49 9.19 9.05
N GLU A 38 12.09 9.19 7.86
CA GLU A 38 11.38 9.54 6.61
C GLU A 38 10.19 8.59 6.37
N TYR A 39 10.37 7.29 6.62
CA TYR A 39 9.32 6.31 6.48
C TYR A 39 8.21 6.47 7.53
N CYS A 40 8.57 6.76 8.79
CA CYS A 40 7.61 7.12 9.84
C CYS A 40 6.77 8.36 9.46
N ASP A 41 7.39 9.37 8.85
CA ASP A 41 6.70 10.56 8.37
C ASP A 41 5.75 10.25 7.20
N VAL A 42 6.13 9.33 6.31
CA VAL A 42 5.24 8.82 5.25
C VAL A 42 4.04 8.09 5.85
N VAL A 43 4.26 7.18 6.80
CA VAL A 43 3.21 6.41 7.45
C VAL A 43 2.26 7.32 8.22
N SER A 44 2.78 8.29 8.98
CA SER A 44 1.99 9.22 9.78
C SER A 44 1.08 10.09 8.90
N ARG A 45 1.63 10.66 7.81
CA ARG A 45 0.82 11.43 6.84
C ARG A 45 -0.31 10.57 6.25
N ARG A 46 0.01 9.33 5.86
CA ARG A 46 -1.00 8.41 5.30
C ARG A 46 -2.09 8.07 6.30
N LEU A 47 -1.71 7.87 7.55
CA LEU A 47 -2.64 7.59 8.63
C LEU A 47 -3.61 8.77 8.83
N ASP A 48 -3.06 9.99 8.92
CA ASP A 48 -3.85 11.21 9.10
C ASP A 48 -4.86 11.43 7.97
N ALA A 49 -4.45 11.26 6.72
CA ALA A 49 -5.36 11.39 5.59
C ALA A 49 -6.41 10.27 5.56
N THR A 50 -6.03 9.03 5.86
CA THR A 50 -6.98 7.91 5.95
C THR A 50 -8.02 8.17 7.05
N LEU A 51 -7.60 8.69 8.21
CA LEU A 51 -8.49 9.08 9.30
C LEU A 51 -9.40 10.25 8.93
N ALA A 52 -8.91 11.24 8.18
CA ALA A 52 -9.71 12.34 7.68
C ALA A 52 -10.77 11.87 6.67
N GLU A 53 -10.40 10.98 5.75
CA GLU A 53 -11.32 10.34 4.80
C GLU A 53 -12.40 9.52 5.53
N GLU A 54 -12.00 8.74 6.52
CA GLU A 54 -12.89 7.93 7.36
C GLU A 54 -13.88 8.81 8.14
N LYS A 55 -13.41 9.91 8.73
CA LYS A 55 -14.28 10.88 9.40
C LYS A 55 -15.30 11.49 8.43
N CYS A 56 -14.85 11.94 7.26
CA CYS A 56 -15.74 12.49 6.22
C CYS A 56 -16.77 11.45 5.76
N ARG A 57 -16.35 10.19 5.57
CA ARG A 57 -17.24 9.08 5.23
C ARG A 57 -18.31 8.87 6.30
N ASN A 58 -17.92 8.86 7.57
CA ASN A 58 -18.85 8.67 8.69
C ASN A 58 -19.85 9.82 8.82
N GLU A 59 -19.39 11.07 8.65
CA GLU A 59 -20.27 12.25 8.61
C GLU A 59 -21.28 12.17 7.46
N ARG A 60 -20.86 11.74 6.27
CA ARG A 60 -21.77 11.56 5.13
C ARG A 60 -22.82 10.51 5.41
N LEU A 61 -22.42 9.35 5.95
CA LEU A 61 -23.35 8.27 6.30
C LEU A 61 -24.34 8.70 7.39
N ALA A 62 -23.88 9.42 8.42
CA ALA A 62 -24.74 9.96 9.47
C ALA A 62 -25.81 10.92 8.94
N ASN A 63 -25.51 11.63 7.84
CA ASN A 63 -26.45 12.51 7.14
C ASN A 63 -27.28 11.79 6.06
N GLY A 64 -27.27 10.46 6.00
CA GLY A 64 -28.00 9.67 5.00
C GLY A 64 -27.46 9.79 3.57
N LEU A 65 -26.24 10.29 3.40
CA LEU A 65 -25.60 10.44 2.09
C LEU A 65 -24.75 9.19 1.74
N PRO A 66 -24.50 8.94 0.45
CA PRO A 66 -23.59 7.87 0.04
C PRO A 66 -22.17 8.05 0.61
N SER A 67 -21.50 6.94 0.94
CA SER A 67 -20.15 6.89 1.54
C SER A 67 -19.13 7.72 0.77
N LEU A 68 -19.17 7.66 -0.55
CA LEU A 68 -18.38 8.50 -1.46
C LEU A 68 -19.28 9.50 -2.17
N ASN A 69 -18.73 10.68 -2.47
CA ASN A 69 -19.45 11.67 -3.27
C ASN A 69 -19.73 11.12 -4.69
N PRO A 70 -21.01 10.94 -5.10
CA PRO A 70 -21.33 10.47 -6.45
C PRO A 70 -20.90 11.47 -7.54
N ARG A 71 -20.64 12.72 -7.14
CA ARG A 71 -19.98 13.70 -7.99
C ARG A 71 -18.59 13.21 -8.38
N ASP A 72 -17.78 12.76 -7.45
CA ASP A 72 -16.37 12.49 -7.73
C ASP A 72 -16.10 11.03 -8.09
N TRP A 73 -16.96 10.12 -7.63
CA TRP A 73 -16.77 8.68 -7.75
C TRP A 73 -17.87 8.02 -8.60
N LYS A 74 -17.47 7.00 -9.35
CA LYS A 74 -18.37 6.13 -10.13
C LYS A 74 -18.20 4.69 -9.63
N SER A 75 -19.28 4.03 -9.24
CA SER A 75 -19.24 2.59 -8.99
C SER A 75 -18.94 1.86 -10.30
N VAL A 76 -17.94 0.98 -10.28
CA VAL A 76 -17.46 0.23 -11.44
C VAL A 76 -17.87 -1.23 -11.35
N ARG A 77 -17.81 -1.81 -10.16
CA ARG A 77 -18.10 -3.22 -9.91
C ARG A 77 -18.57 -3.40 -8.48
N SER A 78 -19.43 -4.38 -8.25
CA SER A 78 -19.69 -4.93 -6.93
C SER A 78 -19.49 -6.45 -6.98
N PHE A 79 -18.89 -7.04 -5.97
CA PHE A 79 -18.64 -8.47 -5.87
C PHE A 79 -18.54 -8.86 -4.40
N ASP A 80 -19.37 -9.81 -3.96
CA ASP A 80 -19.29 -10.44 -2.63
C ASP A 80 -19.08 -9.45 -1.46
N GLY A 81 -20.00 -8.50 -1.29
CA GLY A 81 -19.91 -7.48 -0.24
C GLY A 81 -18.90 -6.36 -0.47
N LEU A 82 -18.08 -6.44 -1.53
CA LEU A 82 -17.12 -5.41 -1.95
C LEU A 82 -17.69 -4.54 -3.09
N GLN A 83 -17.53 -3.23 -2.97
CA GLN A 83 -17.88 -2.24 -3.99
C GLN A 83 -16.61 -1.51 -4.45
N LEU A 84 -16.37 -1.51 -5.76
CA LEU A 84 -15.25 -0.85 -6.40
C LEU A 84 -15.71 0.46 -7.05
N PHE A 85 -15.02 1.55 -6.73
CA PHE A 85 -15.27 2.88 -7.25
C PHE A 85 -14.05 3.41 -7.99
N ARG A 86 -14.28 4.16 -9.06
CA ARG A 86 -13.25 4.87 -9.82
C ARG A 86 -13.55 6.36 -9.85
N ARG A 87 -12.51 7.19 -9.72
CA ARG A 87 -12.62 8.65 -9.80
C ARG A 87 -13.06 9.09 -11.20
N ARG A 88 -13.95 10.07 -11.28
CA ARG A 88 -14.47 10.62 -12.53
C ARG A 88 -13.61 11.79 -13.00
N HIS A 89 -13.30 11.86 -14.31
CA HIS A 89 -12.61 13.02 -14.89
C HIS A 89 -13.49 14.27 -14.90
N ARG A 90 -14.74 14.19 -15.41
CA ARG A 90 -15.68 15.33 -15.50
C ARG A 90 -15.12 16.58 -16.19
N GLY A 91 -14.36 16.38 -17.28
CA GLY A 91 -13.72 17.50 -17.98
C GLY A 91 -12.42 17.98 -17.34
N ARG A 92 -12.06 17.47 -16.16
CA ARG A 92 -10.72 17.66 -15.59
C ARG A 92 -9.70 16.85 -16.37
N SER A 93 -8.57 17.48 -16.66
CA SER A 93 -7.35 16.85 -17.16
C SER A 93 -6.80 15.84 -16.15
N THR A 94 -5.92 14.94 -16.63
CA THR A 94 -5.18 14.02 -15.76
C THR A 94 -4.28 14.78 -14.78
N ALA A 95 -3.70 15.91 -15.19
CA ALA A 95 -2.87 16.75 -14.33
C ALA A 95 -3.69 17.34 -13.17
N GLU A 96 -4.89 17.87 -13.43
CA GLU A 96 -5.78 18.38 -12.37
C GLU A 96 -6.17 17.27 -11.39
N LEU A 97 -6.55 16.09 -11.89
CA LEU A 97 -6.86 14.95 -11.01
C LEU A 97 -5.64 14.51 -10.19
N ALA A 98 -4.45 14.56 -10.77
CA ALA A 98 -3.23 14.19 -10.06
C ALA A 98 -2.96 15.13 -8.89
N THR A 99 -3.30 16.42 -8.97
CA THR A 99 -3.17 17.34 -7.81
C THR A 99 -4.08 17.00 -6.64
N GLU A 100 -5.12 16.19 -6.88
CA GLU A 100 -6.03 15.70 -5.85
C GLU A 100 -5.55 14.37 -5.24
N GLU A 101 -4.38 13.86 -5.62
CA GLU A 101 -3.71 12.72 -5.00
C GLU A 101 -2.74 13.18 -3.92
N GLU A 102 -2.68 12.42 -2.83
CA GLU A 102 -1.97 12.82 -1.62
C GLU A 102 -0.44 12.68 -1.73
N PHE A 103 0.05 11.77 -2.58
CA PHE A 103 1.48 11.42 -2.63
C PHE A 103 2.07 11.48 -4.03
N PRO A 104 3.35 11.85 -4.17
CA PRO A 104 4.03 11.98 -5.46
C PRO A 104 3.89 10.76 -6.36
N GLN A 105 3.95 9.55 -5.81
CA GLN A 105 3.83 8.30 -6.57
C GLN A 105 2.41 8.13 -7.14
N ALA A 106 1.37 8.46 -6.35
CA ALA A 106 -0.02 8.44 -6.79
C ALA A 106 -0.30 9.54 -7.82
N MET A 107 0.21 10.76 -7.58
CA MET A 107 0.16 11.87 -8.55
C MET A 107 0.80 11.47 -9.88
N GLY A 108 1.98 10.85 -9.83
CA GLY A 108 2.69 10.35 -11.01
C GLY A 108 1.91 9.26 -11.74
N ALA A 109 1.29 8.32 -11.01
CA ALA A 109 0.44 7.29 -11.60
C ALA A 109 -0.77 7.89 -12.34
N VAL A 110 -1.46 8.85 -11.71
CA VAL A 110 -2.63 9.53 -12.32
C VAL A 110 -2.21 10.38 -13.53
N THR A 111 -1.07 11.07 -13.44
CA THR A 111 -0.49 11.82 -14.56
C THR A 111 -0.20 10.89 -15.74
N ASN A 112 0.28 9.67 -15.47
CA ASN A 112 0.51 8.60 -16.44
C ASN A 112 -0.77 7.86 -16.89
N GLY A 113 -1.95 8.36 -16.53
CA GLY A 113 -3.25 7.85 -16.97
C GLY A 113 -3.79 6.67 -16.14
N GLN A 114 -3.15 6.30 -15.04
CA GLN A 114 -3.72 5.31 -14.12
C GLN A 114 -4.90 5.93 -13.36
N PRO A 115 -6.03 5.21 -13.21
CA PRO A 115 -7.16 5.75 -12.48
C PRO A 115 -6.98 5.62 -10.96
N SER A 116 -7.46 6.61 -10.21
CA SER A 116 -7.67 6.47 -8.77
C SER A 116 -8.88 5.57 -8.52
N VAL A 117 -8.70 4.59 -7.62
CA VAL A 117 -9.67 3.54 -7.33
C VAL A 117 -9.78 3.37 -5.83
N VAL A 118 -11.02 3.21 -5.35
CA VAL A 118 -11.33 2.93 -3.94
C VAL A 118 -12.21 1.69 -3.88
N ALA A 119 -11.93 0.77 -2.97
CA ALA A 119 -12.75 -0.40 -2.70
C ALA A 119 -13.30 -0.31 -1.27
N ILE A 120 -14.61 -0.45 -1.11
CA ILE A 120 -15.30 -0.40 0.18
C ILE A 120 -16.11 -1.67 0.32
N GLY A 121 -15.97 -2.39 1.43
CA GLY A 121 -16.71 -3.61 1.65
C GLY A 121 -16.55 -4.14 3.06
N HIS A 122 -17.17 -5.29 3.29
CA HIS A 122 -17.00 -6.08 4.50
C HIS A 122 -16.44 -7.44 4.12
N ILE A 123 -15.58 -8.00 4.97
CA ILE A 123 -15.03 -9.34 4.81
C ILE A 123 -15.43 -10.11 6.08
N PRO A 124 -16.11 -11.25 5.96
CA PRO A 124 -16.41 -12.09 7.11
C PRO A 124 -15.11 -12.66 7.67
N GLY A 125 -14.91 -12.52 8.97
CA GLY A 125 -13.71 -12.97 9.64
C GLY A 125 -13.45 -12.20 10.92
N SER A 126 -12.29 -12.45 11.49
CA SER A 126 -11.79 -11.78 12.67
C SER A 126 -10.59 -10.89 12.30
N ILE A 127 -10.16 -10.00 13.20
CA ILE A 127 -9.09 -9.04 12.93
C ILE A 127 -7.76 -9.71 12.56
N GLU A 128 -7.60 -10.97 12.93
CA GLU A 128 -6.45 -11.83 12.63
C GLU A 128 -6.23 -12.01 11.12
N VAL A 129 -7.25 -11.80 10.28
CA VAL A 129 -7.10 -11.76 8.81
C VAL A 129 -6.09 -10.69 8.39
N LEU A 130 -5.92 -9.63 9.17
CA LEU A 130 -4.90 -8.61 8.94
C LEU A 130 -3.48 -9.19 8.97
N TYR A 131 -3.19 -10.16 9.85
CA TYR A 131 -1.86 -10.76 9.94
C TYR A 131 -1.44 -11.48 8.65
N GLY A 132 -2.40 -12.01 7.89
CA GLY A 132 -2.13 -12.61 6.57
C GLY A 132 -1.61 -11.60 5.53
N PHE A 133 -1.86 -10.31 5.72
CA PHE A 133 -1.32 -9.26 4.87
C PHE A 133 0.10 -8.83 5.29
N ALA A 134 0.48 -9.01 6.56
CA ALA A 134 1.74 -8.51 7.09
C ALA A 134 2.95 -9.18 6.45
N GLY A 135 2.88 -10.48 6.15
CA GLY A 135 3.95 -11.26 5.48
C GLY A 135 5.35 -10.89 5.92
N THR A 136 5.85 -11.49 6.99
CA THR A 136 7.12 -11.12 7.64
C THR A 136 8.34 -11.77 7.01
N THR A 137 8.12 -12.76 6.15
CA THR A 137 9.15 -13.47 5.39
C THR A 137 8.86 -13.46 3.89
N ASP A 138 9.88 -13.80 3.09
CA ASP A 138 9.76 -13.97 1.63
C ASP A 138 8.70 -15.02 1.29
N GLU A 139 8.73 -16.17 1.97
CA GLU A 139 7.79 -17.26 1.76
C GLU A 139 6.35 -16.88 2.11
N GLU A 140 6.13 -16.19 3.24
CA GLU A 140 4.81 -15.70 3.63
C GLU A 140 4.28 -14.68 2.61
N THR A 141 5.10 -13.69 2.25
CA THR A 141 4.71 -12.65 1.28
C THR A 141 4.38 -13.25 -0.09
N ARG A 142 5.20 -14.20 -0.57
CA ARG A 142 4.94 -14.90 -1.84
C ARG A 142 3.66 -15.74 -1.78
N THR A 143 3.40 -16.39 -0.64
CA THR A 143 2.18 -17.15 -0.42
C THR A 143 0.94 -16.24 -0.50
N THR A 144 0.94 -15.11 0.21
CA THR A 144 -0.16 -14.14 0.15
C THR A 144 -0.36 -13.58 -1.27
N MET A 145 0.72 -13.26 -1.98
CA MET A 145 0.62 -12.76 -3.36
C MET A 145 0.13 -13.80 -4.37
N SER A 146 0.30 -15.10 -4.09
CA SER A 146 -0.14 -16.17 -5.00
C SER A 146 -1.65 -16.23 -5.20
N PHE A 147 -2.42 -15.68 -4.26
CA PHE A 147 -3.87 -15.51 -4.40
C PHE A 147 -4.25 -14.40 -5.40
N GLN A 148 -3.34 -13.47 -5.69
CA GLN A 148 -3.62 -12.26 -6.48
C GLN A 148 -2.90 -12.22 -7.83
N LEU A 149 -1.71 -12.80 -7.91
CA LEU A 149 -0.80 -12.67 -9.05
C LEU A 149 -0.39 -14.04 -9.60
N LYS A 150 -0.11 -14.08 -10.90
CA LYS A 150 0.46 -15.27 -11.53
C LYS A 150 1.97 -15.25 -11.36
N ARG A 151 2.54 -16.37 -10.88
CA ARG A 151 3.98 -16.56 -10.65
C ARG A 151 4.56 -15.41 -9.83
N PRO A 152 4.05 -15.15 -8.61
CA PRO A 152 4.58 -14.09 -7.79
C PRO A 152 6.00 -14.42 -7.35
N ASP A 153 6.77 -13.38 -7.15
CA ASP A 153 7.98 -13.46 -6.34
C ASP A 153 8.03 -12.26 -5.40
N ALA A 154 8.74 -12.41 -4.29
CA ALA A 154 8.80 -11.38 -3.27
C ALA A 154 10.09 -11.52 -2.47
N ALA A 155 10.55 -10.39 -1.95
CA ALA A 155 11.60 -10.31 -0.95
C ALA A 155 11.22 -9.29 0.12
N VAL A 156 11.34 -9.68 1.38
CA VAL A 156 11.24 -8.80 2.54
C VAL A 156 12.63 -8.20 2.75
N LEU A 157 12.76 -6.90 2.48
CA LEU A 157 14.04 -6.20 2.50
C LEU A 157 14.39 -5.70 3.90
N HIS A 158 13.38 -5.27 4.66
CA HIS A 158 13.54 -4.79 6.03
C HIS A 158 12.22 -4.95 6.79
N THR A 159 12.27 -5.25 8.08
CA THR A 159 11.10 -5.34 8.96
C THR A 159 11.36 -4.82 10.36
N GLU A 160 10.41 -4.08 10.90
CA GLU A 160 10.31 -3.75 12.32
C GLU A 160 9.02 -4.36 12.88
N PHE A 161 9.09 -4.89 14.10
CA PHE A 161 8.04 -5.69 14.71
C PHE A 161 7.39 -5.01 15.92
N ALA A 162 6.27 -5.58 16.34
CA ALA A 162 5.52 -5.22 17.53
C ALA A 162 6.41 -5.02 18.76
N THR A 163 6.15 -3.94 19.50
CA THR A 163 6.75 -3.71 20.82
C THR A 163 5.69 -3.88 21.90
N PRO A 164 6.06 -4.08 23.18
CA PRO A 164 5.07 -4.12 24.25
C PRO A 164 4.18 -2.87 24.37
N GLY A 165 4.65 -1.71 23.90
CA GLY A 165 3.90 -0.45 23.87
C GLY A 165 3.03 -0.26 22.62
N ASP A 166 3.34 -0.96 21.53
CA ASP A 166 2.57 -0.99 20.29
C ASP A 166 2.52 -2.44 19.74
N PRO A 167 1.61 -3.27 20.26
CA PRO A 167 1.59 -4.71 19.98
C PRO A 167 1.11 -5.05 18.56
N LEU A 168 0.60 -4.07 17.81
CA LEU A 168 0.21 -4.23 16.41
C LEU A 168 1.16 -3.48 15.48
N HIS A 169 2.26 -2.91 16.00
CA HIS A 169 3.28 -2.28 15.18
C HIS A 169 3.82 -3.30 14.18
N PHE A 170 3.72 -2.94 12.91
CA PHE A 170 4.44 -3.63 11.86
C PHE A 170 4.90 -2.60 10.87
N PHE A 171 6.15 -2.73 10.45
CA PHE A 171 6.73 -1.96 9.38
C PHE A 171 7.53 -2.89 8.49
N GLY A 172 7.35 -2.79 7.18
CA GLY A 172 8.01 -3.66 6.21
C GLY A 172 8.34 -2.94 4.92
N LEU A 173 9.61 -2.97 4.52
CA LEU A 173 10.06 -2.62 3.18
C LEU A 173 10.14 -3.90 2.35
N LYS A 174 9.46 -3.93 1.22
CA LYS A 174 9.31 -5.16 0.42
C LYS A 174 9.48 -4.90 -1.06
N TRP A 175 10.14 -5.83 -1.73
CA TRP A 175 10.11 -5.93 -3.18
C TRP A 175 9.12 -7.01 -3.58
N LEU A 176 8.21 -6.69 -4.50
CA LEU A 176 7.17 -7.57 -4.99
C LEU A 176 7.25 -7.65 -6.51
N TYR A 177 7.11 -8.85 -7.05
CA TYR A 177 7.02 -9.10 -8.49
C TYR A 177 5.84 -9.99 -8.82
N GLY A 178 5.19 -9.70 -9.95
CA GLY A 178 4.25 -10.66 -10.51
C GLY A 178 3.70 -10.27 -11.85
N ALA A 179 3.20 -11.29 -12.55
CA ALA A 179 2.45 -11.11 -13.78
C ALA A 179 0.96 -10.90 -13.46
N ARG A 180 0.38 -9.83 -14.03
CA ARG A 180 -1.07 -9.63 -14.05
C ARG A 180 -1.68 -10.38 -15.22
N SER A 181 -3.01 -10.50 -15.24
CA SER A 181 -3.74 -11.13 -16.35
C SER A 181 -3.58 -10.41 -17.68
N ILE A 182 -3.26 -9.10 -17.66
CA ILE A 182 -3.06 -8.26 -18.83
C ILE A 182 -1.84 -7.37 -18.58
N GLY A 183 -0.94 -7.30 -19.56
CA GLY A 183 0.28 -6.49 -19.51
C GLY A 183 1.55 -7.27 -19.14
N ALA A 184 2.69 -6.58 -19.22
CA ALA A 184 3.97 -7.15 -18.82
C ALA A 184 4.01 -7.36 -17.29
N PRO A 185 4.76 -8.37 -16.81
CA PRO A 185 5.10 -8.48 -15.40
C PRO A 185 5.74 -7.18 -14.90
N ARG A 186 5.44 -6.83 -13.65
CA ARG A 186 6.01 -5.64 -13.01
C ARG A 186 6.54 -6.03 -11.66
N ASP A 187 7.63 -5.38 -11.30
CA ASP A 187 8.06 -5.28 -9.93
C ASP A 187 7.66 -3.94 -9.31
N LEU A 188 7.61 -3.92 -7.98
CA LEU A 188 7.45 -2.71 -7.19
C LEU A 188 8.17 -2.89 -5.86
N CYS A 189 8.73 -1.79 -5.36
CA CYS A 189 9.20 -1.70 -3.98
C CYS A 189 8.14 -0.91 -3.20
N CYS A 190 7.67 -1.45 -2.09
CA CYS A 190 6.62 -0.83 -1.28
C CYS A 190 6.98 -0.79 0.20
N LEU A 191 6.51 0.28 0.82
CA LEU A 191 6.40 0.43 2.25
C LEU A 191 5.04 -0.12 2.71
N GLN A 192 5.06 -1.01 3.70
CA GLN A 192 3.87 -1.53 4.34
C GLN A 192 3.93 -1.24 5.84
N ALA A 193 2.84 -0.75 6.41
CA ALA A 193 2.73 -0.52 7.83
C ALA A 193 1.37 -1.00 8.38
N MET A 194 1.37 -1.49 9.61
CA MET A 194 0.15 -1.70 10.41
C MET A 194 0.28 -0.87 11.69
N VAL A 195 -0.79 -0.17 12.03
CA VAL A 195 -0.83 0.73 13.18
C VAL A 195 -2.15 0.52 13.92
N ALA A 196 -2.08 0.37 15.24
CA ALA A 196 -3.25 0.39 16.09
C ALA A 196 -3.71 1.84 16.33
N ILE A 197 -4.98 2.13 16.04
CA ILE A 197 -5.56 3.43 16.36
C ILE A 197 -6.46 3.25 17.59
N ALA A 198 -6.00 3.74 18.73
CA ALA A 198 -6.84 3.83 19.92
C ALA A 198 -7.89 4.93 19.70
N SER A 199 -9.12 4.53 19.36
CA SER A 199 -10.23 5.48 19.27
C SER A 199 -10.62 5.94 20.68
N ALA A 200 -10.22 7.15 21.07
CA ALA A 200 -10.80 7.86 22.20
C ALA A 200 -12.21 8.36 21.86
N LYS A 201 -13.13 7.46 21.54
CA LYS A 201 -14.59 7.69 21.47
C LYS A 201 -15.35 6.36 21.31
N SER A 202 -15.26 5.52 22.34
CA SER A 202 -16.32 4.55 22.67
C SER A 202 -16.80 4.83 24.09
N MET A 203 -17.54 5.92 24.27
CA MET A 203 -18.41 6.07 25.43
C MET A 203 -19.66 6.81 24.96
N LEU A 204 -20.82 6.18 25.19
CA LEU A 204 -22.17 6.58 24.79
C LEU A 204 -22.63 6.07 23.41
N ILE A 205 -22.73 4.75 23.27
CA ILE A 205 -24.00 4.18 22.82
C ILE A 205 -24.70 3.75 24.11
N ASN A 206 -25.68 4.53 24.55
CA ASN A 206 -26.62 4.12 25.58
C ASN A 206 -27.41 2.91 25.06
N ILE A 207 -27.58 1.94 25.95
CA ILE A 207 -28.62 0.91 25.88
C ILE A 207 -29.99 1.58 25.81
#